data_AF-A0A136JTU2-F1
#
_entry.id   AF-A0A136JTU2-F1
#
_cell.length_a   1.000
_cell.length_b   1.000
_cell.length_c   1.000
_cell.angle_alpha   90.00
_cell.angle_beta   90.00
_cell.angle_gamma   90.00
#
_symmetry.space_group_name_H-M   'P 1'
#
loop_
_entity.id
_entity.type
_entity.pdbx_description
1 polymer ?
#
loop_
_entity_poly.entity_id
_entity_poly.type
_entity_poly.pdbx_seq_one_letter_code
_entity_poly.pdbx_strand_id
1 'polypeptide(L)'
;MEHEFAAELERQYGPLLGGEALRQALGYPSRASLRQAYYQQRIPIPVFKIPRRRGFFALTREVAQWLCAVRLKGTAERRAG
;
A
#
# COMPACT_ATOMS: atom_id res chain seq x y z
N MET A 1 0.30 17.63 -5.21
CA MET A 1 1.29 16.81 -4.49
C MET A 1 0.87 15.35 -4.43
N GLU A 2 -0.25 15.00 -3.78
CA GLU A 2 -0.74 13.62 -3.73
C GLU A 2 -1.09 13.05 -5.11
N HIS A 3 -1.78 13.82 -5.96
CA HIS A 3 -2.10 13.44 -7.34
C HIS A 3 -0.86 13.17 -8.21
N GLU A 4 0.23 13.92 -7.98
CA GLU A 4 1.47 13.78 -8.75
C GLU A 4 2.23 12.50 -8.36
N PHE A 5 2.28 12.21 -7.05
CA PHE A 5 2.85 10.97 -6.52
C PHE A 5 2.06 9.74 -6.98
N ALA A 6 0.72 9.79 -6.91
CA ALA A 6 -0.12 8.71 -7.41
C ALA A 6 0.12 8.46 -8.91
N ALA A 7 0.19 9.51 -9.72
CA ALA A 7 0.48 9.39 -11.15
C ALA A 7 1.90 8.82 -11.41
N GLU A 8 2.88 9.15 -10.57
CA GLU A 8 4.22 8.59 -10.67
C GLU A 8 4.27 7.10 -10.34
N LEU A 9 3.62 6.66 -9.25
CA LEU A 9 3.49 5.23 -8.96
C LEU A 9 2.72 4.51 -10.06
N GLU A 10 1.66 5.11 -10.60
CA GLU A 10 0.89 4.51 -11.70
C GLU A 10 1.71 4.38 -12.98
N ARG A 11 2.58 5.35 -13.29
CA ARG A 11 3.53 5.20 -14.41
C ARG A 11 4.52 4.05 -14.20
N GLN A 12 4.95 3.81 -12.96
CA GLN A 12 5.93 2.77 -12.65
C GLN A 12 5.32 1.37 -12.57
N TYR A 13 4.18 1.22 -11.89
CA TYR A 13 3.59 -0.06 -11.55
C TYR A 13 2.28 -0.36 -12.30
N GLY A 14 1.75 0.62 -13.04
CA GLY A 14 0.40 0.59 -13.57
C GLY A 14 -0.67 0.93 -12.52
N PRO A 15 -1.96 0.83 -12.86
CA PRO A 15 -3.06 1.14 -11.95
C PRO A 15 -3.25 0.13 -10.80
N LEU A 16 -2.49 -0.99 -10.84
CA LEU A 16 -2.66 -2.13 -9.96
C LEU A 16 -1.31 -2.54 -9.36
N LEU A 17 -1.17 -2.41 -8.05
CA LEU A 17 -0.06 -2.97 -7.29
C LEU A 17 -0.39 -4.38 -6.81
N GLY A 18 0.53 -5.32 -7.00
CA GLY A 18 0.35 -6.70 -6.57
C GLY A 18 1.64 -7.38 -6.15
N GLY A 19 1.48 -8.51 -5.48
CA GLY A 19 2.59 -9.39 -5.13
C GLY A 19 3.69 -8.67 -4.33
N GLU A 20 4.89 -8.67 -4.88
CA GLU A 20 6.09 -8.17 -4.21
C GLU A 20 6.10 -6.64 -4.06
N ALA A 21 5.66 -5.91 -5.09
CA ALA A 21 5.59 -4.45 -5.05
C ALA A 21 4.60 -3.97 -3.98
N LEU A 22 3.43 -4.61 -3.89
CA LEU A 22 2.45 -4.30 -2.84
C LEU A 22 3.00 -4.59 -1.44
N ARG A 23 3.68 -5.73 -1.26
CA ARG A 23 4.30 -6.09 0.03
C ARG A 23 5.31 -5.04 0.48
N GLN A 24 6.18 -4.61 -0.42
CA GLN A 24 7.23 -3.64 -0.14
C GLN A 24 6.63 -2.26 0.15
N ALA A 25 5.66 -1.81 -0.65
CA ALA A 25 4.98 -0.52 -0.43
C ALA A 25 4.29 -0.45 0.94
N LEU A 26 3.70 -1.57 1.39
CA LEU A 26 3.04 -1.65 2.70
C LEU A 26 4.01 -1.89 3.88
N GLY A 27 5.31 -2.05 3.63
CA GLY A 27 6.32 -2.22 4.66
C GLY A 27 6.31 -3.59 5.37
N TYR A 28 5.68 -4.62 4.79
CA TYR A 28 5.72 -5.97 5.38
C TYR A 28 7.03 -6.67 5.04
N PRO A 29 7.72 -7.34 5.98
CA PRO A 29 9.03 -7.95 5.73
C PRO A 29 8.99 -9.21 4.87
N SER A 30 7.84 -9.89 4.80
CA SER A 30 7.66 -11.12 4.01
C SER A 30 6.25 -11.27 3.46
N ARG A 31 6.08 -12.14 2.45
CA ARG A 31 4.76 -12.50 1.90
C ARG A 31 3.87 -13.16 2.96
N ALA A 32 4.47 -13.93 3.88
CA ALA A 32 3.75 -14.55 4.98
C ALA A 32 3.21 -13.50 5.95
N SER A 33 3.99 -12.45 6.26
CA SER A 33 3.56 -11.34 7.12
C SER A 33 2.40 -10.55 6.50
N LEU A 34 2.46 -10.24 5.20
CA LEU A 34 1.34 -9.61 4.48
C LEU A 34 0.09 -10.49 4.53
N ARG A 35 0.24 -11.80 4.29
CA ARG A 35 -0.87 -12.76 4.34
C ARG A 35 -1.49 -12.85 5.73
N GLN A 36 -0.67 -12.87 6.77
CA GLN A 36 -1.14 -12.88 8.15
C GLN A 36 -1.90 -11.59 8.48
N ALA A 37 -1.37 -10.42 8.10
CA ALA A 37 -2.05 -9.15 8.30
C ALA A 37 -3.40 -9.08 7.57
N TYR A 38 -3.50 -9.64 6.36
CA TYR A 38 -4.78 -9.74 5.64
C TYR A 38 -5.82 -10.53 6.44
N TYR A 39 -5.47 -11.73 6.92
CA TYR A 39 -6.39 -12.57 7.68
C TYR A 39 -6.75 -11.99 9.05
N GLN A 40 -5.86 -11.19 9.64
CA GLN A 40 -6.12 -10.45 10.87
C GLN A 40 -6.88 -9.13 10.64
N GLN A 41 -7.22 -8.77 9.40
CA GLN A 41 -7.85 -7.49 9.04
C GLN A 41 -7.03 -6.26 9.49
N ARG A 42 -5.69 -6.39 9.46
CA ARG A 42 -4.74 -5.35 9.90
C ARG A 42 -4.10 -4.58 8.75
N ILE A 43 -4.52 -4.83 7.52
CA ILE A 43 -4.03 -4.06 6.37
C ILE A 43 -4.76 -2.72 6.35
N PRO A 44 -4.05 -1.58 6.32
CA PRO A 44 -4.64 -0.26 6.49
C PRO A 44 -5.34 0.28 5.23
N ILE A 45 -5.32 -0.49 4.13
CA ILE A 45 -5.94 -0.14 2.85
C ILE A 45 -6.75 -1.32 2.30
N PRO A 46 -7.74 -1.06 1.42
CA PRO A 46 -8.44 -2.12 0.72
C PRO A 46 -7.48 -2.98 -0.11
N VAL A 47 -7.50 -4.28 0.16
CA VAL A 47 -6.77 -5.29 -0.59
C VAL A 47 -7.74 -6.36 -1.07
N PHE A 48 -7.58 -6.77 -2.32
CA PHE A 48 -8.45 -7.73 -2.96
C PHE A 48 -7.67 -8.84 -3.67
N LYS A 49 -8.38 -9.92 -4.01
CA LYS A 49 -7.88 -11.02 -4.82
C LYS A 49 -8.52 -10.93 -6.20
N ILE A 50 -7.73 -11.20 -7.24
CA ILE A 50 -8.23 -11.32 -8.60
C ILE A 50 -8.42 -12.81 -8.90
N PRO A 51 -9.58 -13.25 -9.39
CA PRO A 51 -9.80 -14.64 -9.76
C PRO A 51 -8.68 -15.18 -10.66
N ARG A 52 -8.23 -16.41 -10.39
CA ARG A 52 -7.15 -17.09 -11.12
C ARG A 52 -5.77 -16.40 -11.07
N ARG A 53 -5.60 -15.37 -10.23
CA ARG A 53 -4.27 -14.76 -9.96
C ARG A 53 -3.85 -15.02 -8.52
N ARG A 54 -2.57 -15.35 -8.35
CA ARG A 54 -1.98 -15.58 -7.03
C ARG A 54 -1.62 -14.24 -6.38
N GLY A 55 -1.81 -14.17 -5.07
CA GLY A 55 -1.40 -13.03 -4.25
C GLY A 55 -2.51 -12.01 -4.02
N PHE A 56 -2.10 -10.88 -3.45
CA PHE A 56 -2.93 -9.76 -3.09
C PHE A 56 -2.70 -8.60 -4.04
N PHE A 57 -3.75 -7.80 -4.23
CA PHE A 57 -3.76 -6.65 -5.11
C PHE A 57 -4.40 -5.46 -4.41
N ALA A 58 -3.92 -4.26 -4.75
CA ALA A 58 -4.51 -2.99 -4.37
C ALA A 58 -4.42 -2.04 -5.55
N LEU A 59 -5.32 -1.06 -5.61
CA LEU A 59 -5.20 0.02 -6.58
C LEU A 59 -4.01 0.90 -6.20
N THR A 60 -3.21 1.26 -7.19
CA THR A 60 -1.99 2.05 -6.96
C THR A 60 -2.29 3.40 -6.32
N ARG A 61 -3.37 4.06 -6.74
CA ARG A 61 -3.85 5.30 -6.12
C ARG A 61 -4.13 5.17 -4.61
N GLU A 62 -4.73 4.07 -4.17
CA GLU A 62 -5.09 3.88 -2.75
C GLU A 62 -3.85 3.68 -1.89
N VAL A 63 -2.85 2.96 -2.44
CA VAL A 63 -1.53 2.82 -1.81
C VAL A 63 -0.86 4.19 -1.70
N ALA A 64 -0.89 4.99 -2.76
CA ALA A 64 -0.30 6.34 -2.78
C ALA A 64 -0.96 7.26 -1.74
N GLN A 65 -2.30 7.30 -1.69
CA GLN A 65 -3.07 8.08 -0.72
C GLN A 65 -2.71 7.69 0.72
N TRP A 66 -2.64 6.39 1.00
CA TRP A 66 -2.26 5.89 2.32
C TRP A 66 -0.82 6.27 2.70
N LEU A 67 0.14 6.13 1.78
CA LEU A 67 1.53 6.54 2.03
C LEU A 67 1.64 8.04 2.35
N CYS A 68 0.89 8.88 1.62
CA CYS A 68 0.80 10.32 1.91
C CYS A 68 0.23 10.57 3.31
N ALA A 69 -0.86 9.89 3.69
CA ALA A 69 -1.47 10.01 5.01
C ALA A 69 -0.51 9.58 6.15
N VAL A 70 0.21 8.47 5.98
CA VAL A 70 1.20 7.98 6.95
C VAL A 70 2.34 9.00 7.14
N ARG A 71 2.86 9.55 6.03
CA ARG A 71 3.90 10.59 6.08
C ARG A 71 3.42 11.83 6.85
N LEU A 72 2.20 12.29 6.59
CA LEU A 72 1.64 13.47 7.25
C LEU A 72 1.47 13.24 8.75
N LYS A 73 0.93 12.08 9.14
CA LYS A 73 0.77 11.70 10.55
C LYS A 73 2.11 11.65 11.29
N GLY A 74 3.11 10.95 10.74
CA GLY A 74 4.44 10.88 11.35
C GLY A 74 5.15 12.24 11.43
N THR A 75 4.84 13.17 10.53
CA THR A 75 5.36 14.55 10.59
C THR A 75 4.68 15.36 11.70
N ALA A 76 3.37 15.20 11.89
CA ALA A 76 2.62 15.87 12.95
C ALA A 76 3.06 15.42 14.35
N GLU A 77 3.27 14.12 14.55
CA GLU A 77 3.72 13.54 15.82
C GLU A 77 5.11 14.07 16.24
N ARG A 78 6.02 14.30 15.28
CA ARG A 78 7.35 14.88 15.55
C ARG A 78 7.36 16.37 15.91
N ARG A 79 6.29 17.11 15.61
CA ARG A 79 6.18 18.55 15.94
C ARG A 79 5.54 18.79 17.30
N ALA A 80 4.86 17.77 17.84
CA ALA A 80 4.13 17.85 19.09
C ALA A 80 4.92 17.32 20.31
N GLY A 81 6.11 16.73 20.08
CA GLY A 81 7.05 16.30 21.11
C GLY A 81 8.36 17.06 21.00
#